data_AF-A0A7C5HAE9-F1
#
_entry.id   AF-A0A7C5HAE9-F1
#
_cell.length_a   1.000
_cell.length_b   1.000
_cell.length_c   1.000
_cell.angle_alpha   90.00
_cell.angle_beta   90.00
_cell.angle_gamma   90.00
#
_symmetry.space_group_name_H-M   'P 1'
#
loop_
_entity.id
_entity.type
_entity.pdbx_description
1 polymer ?
#
loop_
_entity_poly.entity_id
_entity_poly.type
_entity_poly.pdbx_seq_one_letter_code
_entity_poly.pdbx_strand_id
1 'polypeptide(L)'
;MKIAVSGCLLGEEIRFDRGHKRDTFLVDELGKYAEFISFCPENLAFGTPRPTIRMVKEDDRVKIVSNKDGKELGDPLLQASQRELEKIKAEEIRGIVFKSKSPTCGLKSSRVYLPNGF
;
A
#
# COMPACT_ATOMS: atom_id res chain seq x y z
N MET A 1 -20.20 -8.65 6.08
CA MET A 1 -19.88 -7.42 5.31
C MET A 1 -18.41 -7.48 4.91
N LYS A 2 -18.06 -7.29 3.63
CA LYS A 2 -16.66 -7.36 3.17
C LYS A 2 -16.00 -5.98 3.12
N ILE A 3 -14.81 -5.85 3.68
CA ILE A 3 -14.02 -4.60 3.69
C ILE A 3 -12.62 -4.91 3.15
N ALA A 4 -12.16 -4.15 2.15
CA ALA A 4 -10.78 -4.23 1.70
C ALA A 4 -9.86 -3.50 2.68
N VAL A 5 -8.80 -4.13 3.17
CA VAL A 5 -7.89 -3.54 4.15
C VAL A 5 -6.44 -3.69 3.68
N SER A 6 -5.64 -2.64 3.84
CA SER A 6 -4.19 -2.72 3.60
C SER A 6 -3.58 -3.82 4.48
N GLY A 7 -2.98 -4.87 3.88
CA GLY A 7 -2.59 -6.08 4.61
C GLY A 7 -1.67 -5.86 5.81
N CYS A 8 -0.85 -4.80 5.79
CA CYS A 8 -0.01 -4.43 6.94
C CYS A 8 -0.80 -4.07 8.22
N LEU A 9 -2.06 -3.64 8.09
CA LEU A 9 -2.98 -3.36 9.21
C LEU A 9 -3.64 -4.63 9.78
N LEU A 10 -3.74 -5.69 8.97
CA LEU A 10 -4.31 -6.97 9.38
C LEU A 10 -3.31 -7.85 10.13
N GLY A 11 -2.05 -7.44 10.21
CA GLY A 11 -1.01 -8.21 10.88
C GLY A 11 -0.08 -8.97 9.93
N GLU A 12 -0.27 -8.86 8.61
CA GLU A 12 0.61 -9.53 7.65
C GLU A 12 2.01 -8.91 7.68
N GLU A 13 3.04 -9.77 7.68
CA GLU A 13 4.47 -9.40 7.67
C GLU A 13 4.94 -8.90 6.29
N ILE A 14 4.11 -8.10 5.61
CA ILE A 14 4.32 -7.65 4.22
C ILE A 14 4.96 -6.24 4.15
N ARG A 15 5.40 -5.70 5.29
CA ARG A 15 6.12 -4.44 5.33
C ARG A 15 7.57 -4.63 4.88
N PHE A 16 8.16 -3.54 4.37
CA PHE A 16 9.57 -3.48 4.00
C PHE A 16 10.53 -3.92 5.12
N ASP A 17 10.14 -3.74 6.39
CA ASP A 17 10.90 -4.09 7.59
C ASP A 17 10.54 -5.46 8.19
N ARG A 18 9.73 -6.29 7.51
CA ARG A 18 9.16 -7.55 8.05
C ARG A 18 8.31 -7.40 9.32
N GLY A 19 7.98 -6.17 9.71
CA GLY A 19 7.08 -5.92 10.84
C GLY A 19 5.62 -6.00 10.42
N HIS A 20 4.74 -6.11 11.42
CA HIS A 20 3.32 -5.85 11.24
C HIS A 20 2.94 -4.48 11.81
N LYS A 21 1.81 -3.94 11.37
CA LYS A 21 1.16 -2.78 12.02
C LYS A 21 -0.28 -3.11 12.37
N ARG A 22 -0.46 -4.33 12.92
CA ARG A 22 -1.74 -4.85 13.40
C ARG A 22 -2.47 -3.78 14.19
N ASP A 23 -3.62 -3.39 13.66
CA ASP A 23 -4.52 -2.48 14.33
C ASP A 23 -5.55 -3.31 15.09
N THR A 24 -5.52 -3.22 16.41
CA THR A 24 -6.39 -4.02 17.28
C THR A 24 -7.86 -3.66 17.10
N PHE A 25 -8.19 -2.41 16.75
CA PHE A 25 -9.57 -2.05 16.46
C PHE A 25 -10.07 -2.73 15.18
N LEU A 26 -9.26 -2.74 14.11
CA LEU A 26 -9.64 -3.44 12.88
C LEU A 26 -9.78 -4.94 13.12
N VAL A 27 -8.76 -5.58 13.71
CA VAL A 27 -8.75 -7.04 13.84
C VAL A 27 -9.71 -7.54 14.93
N ASP A 28 -9.72 -6.90 16.10
CA ASP A 28 -10.38 -7.47 17.27
C ASP A 28 -11.80 -6.92 17.48
N GLU A 29 -12.10 -5.70 17.01
CA GLU A 29 -13.45 -5.13 17.11
C GLU A 29 -14.20 -5.23 15.79
N LEU A 30 -13.66 -4.66 14.71
CA LEU A 30 -14.35 -4.64 13.42
C LEU A 30 -14.38 -6.03 12.76
N GLY A 31 -13.36 -6.86 12.98
CA GLY A 31 -13.27 -8.24 12.48
C GLY A 31 -14.36 -9.18 13.03
N LYS A 32 -15.01 -8.81 14.14
CA LYS A 32 -16.19 -9.54 14.65
C LYS A 32 -17.43 -9.35 13.77
N TYR A 33 -17.48 -8.27 12.98
CA TYR A 33 -18.65 -7.86 12.18
C TYR A 33 -18.39 -7.83 10.68
N ALA A 34 -17.12 -7.81 10.27
CA ALA A 34 -16.69 -7.69 8.89
C ALA A 34 -15.64 -8.74 8.51
N GLU A 35 -15.70 -9.20 7.27
CA GLU A 35 -14.67 -10.01 6.64
C GLU A 35 -13.69 -9.10 5.92
N PHE A 36 -12.39 -9.34 6.11
CA PHE A 36 -11.35 -8.52 5.52
C PHE A 36 -10.74 -9.14 4.28
N ILE A 37 -10.68 -8.35 3.21
CA ILE A 37 -9.92 -8.68 2.01
C ILE A 37 -8.61 -7.92 2.08
N SER A 38 -7.53 -8.65 2.35
CA SER A 38 -6.18 -8.09 2.35
C SER A 38 -5.75 -7.71 0.93
N PHE A 39 -5.19 -6.49 0.80
CA PHE A 39 -4.53 -6.04 -0.42
C PHE A 39 -3.24 -5.27 -0.10
N CYS A 40 -2.21 -5.45 -0.94
CA CYS A 40 -0.99 -4.65 -0.85
C CYS A 40 -0.27 -4.62 -2.21
N PRO A 41 -0.49 -3.57 -3.02
CA PRO A 41 0.13 -3.48 -4.34
C PRO A 41 1.66 -3.42 -4.26
N GLU A 42 2.23 -2.84 -3.19
CA GLU A 42 3.68 -2.83 -2.98
C GLU A 42 4.26 -4.25 -2.82
N ASN A 43 3.59 -5.12 -2.05
CA ASN A 43 4.04 -6.49 -1.86
C ASN A 43 3.86 -7.32 -3.13
N LEU A 44 2.75 -7.10 -3.85
CA LEU A 44 2.52 -7.77 -5.13
C LEU A 44 3.54 -7.34 -6.21
N ALA A 45 3.95 -6.08 -6.23
CA ALA A 45 4.91 -5.56 -7.20
C ALA A 45 6.36 -5.94 -6.90
N PHE A 46 6.78 -5.92 -5.63
CA PHE A 46 8.20 -6.00 -5.24
C PHE A 46 8.52 -7.11 -4.24
N GLY A 47 7.52 -7.82 -3.72
CA GLY A 47 7.68 -8.81 -2.67
C GLY A 47 8.04 -8.23 -1.30
N THR A 48 8.43 -9.12 -0.40
CA THR A 48 8.97 -8.81 0.93
C THR A 48 10.14 -9.75 1.24
N PRO A 49 11.31 -9.25 1.70
CA PRO A 49 11.65 -7.84 1.98
C PRO A 49 11.95 -7.05 0.69
N ARG A 50 11.59 -5.76 0.68
CA ARG A 50 11.82 -4.83 -0.44
C ARG A 50 12.46 -3.53 0.06
N PRO A 51 13.24 -2.82 -0.78
CA PRO A 51 13.69 -1.48 -0.44
C PRO A 51 12.50 -0.52 -0.30
N THR A 52 12.67 0.52 0.52
CA THR A 52 11.66 1.57 0.65
C THR A 52 11.52 2.33 -0.67
N ILE A 53 10.30 2.75 -0.98
CA ILE A 53 10.00 3.56 -2.16
C ILE A 53 9.60 4.97 -1.74
N ARG A 54 9.92 5.96 -2.56
CA ARG A 54 9.55 7.36 -2.36
C ARG A 54 8.87 7.91 -3.61
N MET A 55 7.94 8.83 -3.41
CA MET A 55 7.40 9.63 -4.50
C MET A 55 8.25 10.88 -4.67
N VAL A 56 8.74 11.10 -5.88
CA VAL A 56 9.51 12.29 -6.26
C VAL A 56 8.73 13.03 -7.32
N LYS A 57 8.44 14.31 -7.09
CA LYS A 57 7.89 15.19 -8.13
C LYS A 57 9.04 15.71 -8.97
N GLU A 58 9.04 15.36 -10.25
CA GLU A 58 9.98 15.89 -11.24
C GLU A 58 9.13 16.53 -12.34
N ASP A 59 9.31 17.83 -12.54
CA ASP A 59 8.42 18.69 -13.35
C ASP A 59 6.95 18.59 -12.91
N ASP A 60 6.04 18.31 -13.85
CA ASP A 60 4.60 18.10 -13.63
C ASP A 60 4.22 16.62 -13.40
N ARG A 61 5.21 15.74 -13.22
CA ARG A 61 4.97 14.29 -13.02
C ARG A 61 5.45 13.82 -11.66
N VAL A 62 4.71 12.87 -11.08
CA VAL A 62 5.12 12.19 -9.85
C VAL A 62 5.69 10.82 -10.25
N LYS A 63 6.99 10.64 -9.97
CA LYS A 63 7.69 9.37 -10.15
C LYS A 63 7.75 8.61 -8.84
N ILE A 64 7.65 7.29 -8.91
CA ILE A 64 7.88 6.40 -7.77
C ILE A 64 9.26 5.80 -7.95
N VAL A 65 10.17 6.04 -7.01
CA VAL A 65 11.56 5.59 -7.11
C VAL A 65 11.97 4.75 -5.90
N SER A 66 12.80 3.74 -6.14
CA SER A 66 13.47 2.97 -5.09
C SER A 66 14.45 3.86 -4.34
N ASN A 67 14.40 3.83 -3.01
CA ASN A 67 15.35 4.58 -2.18
C ASN A 67 16.75 3.92 -2.14
N LYS A 68 16.85 2.65 -2.54
CA LYS A 68 18.12 1.91 -2.54
C LYS A 68 18.98 2.24 -3.77
N ASP A 69 18.36 2.19 -4.95
CA ASP A 69 19.09 2.24 -6.22
C ASP A 69 18.58 3.35 -7.16
N GLY A 70 17.62 4.18 -6.72
CA GLY A 70 17.03 5.27 -7.53
C GLY A 70 16.16 4.82 -8.70
N LYS A 71 16.02 3.51 -8.94
CA LYS A 71 15.25 2.95 -10.04
C LYS A 71 13.79 3.40 -9.99
N GLU A 72 13.23 3.77 -11.13
CA GLU A 72 11.82 4.09 -11.29
C GLU A 72 10.97 2.80 -11.23
N LEU A 73 9.95 2.81 -10.39
CA LEU A 73 9.10 1.67 -10.02
C LEU A 73 7.60 1.98 -10.23
N GLY A 74 7.27 3.05 -10.96
CA GLY A 74 5.89 3.47 -11.21
C GLY A 74 5.06 2.40 -11.94
N ASP A 75 5.55 1.93 -13.08
CA ASP A 75 4.86 0.94 -13.93
C ASP A 75 4.54 -0.39 -13.21
N PRO A 76 5.51 -1.09 -12.58
CA PRO A 76 5.22 -2.35 -11.90
C PRO A 76 4.23 -2.16 -10.75
N LEU A 77 4.29 -1.03 -10.04
CA LEU A 77 3.33 -0.72 -8.98
C LEU A 77 1.93 -0.44 -9.55
N LEU A 78 1.82 0.30 -10.66
CA LEU A 78 0.54 0.58 -11.30
C LEU A 78 -0.13 -0.72 -11.75
N GLN A 79 0.63 -1.63 -12.36
CA GLN A 79 0.12 -2.95 -12.75
C GLN A 79 -0.34 -3.78 -11.54
N ALA A 80 0.44 -3.80 -10.46
CA ALA A 80 0.04 -4.48 -9.23
C ALA A 80 -1.22 -3.88 -8.61
N SER A 81 -1.33 -2.55 -8.61
CA SER A 81 -2.52 -1.83 -8.14
C SER A 81 -3.76 -2.17 -8.95
N GLN A 82 -3.62 -2.27 -10.27
CA GLN A 82 -4.72 -2.69 -11.14
C GLN A 82 -5.16 -4.13 -10.85
N ARG A 83 -4.22 -5.05 -10.61
CA ARG A 83 -4.53 -6.45 -10.26
C ARG A 83 -5.26 -6.56 -8.92
N GLU A 84 -4.79 -5.84 -7.90
CA GLU A 84 -5.47 -5.77 -6.60
C GLU A 84 -6.86 -5.15 -6.74
N LEU A 85 -7.02 -4.11 -7.58
CA LEU A 85 -8.32 -3.52 -7.86
C LEU A 85 -9.29 -4.52 -8.51
N GLU A 86 -8.85 -5.31 -9.50
CA GLU A 86 -9.69 -6.33 -10.12
C GLU A 86 -10.08 -7.44 -9.12
N LYS A 87 -9.15 -7.87 -8.25
CA LYS A 87 -9.44 -8.78 -7.15
C LYS A 87 -10.49 -8.22 -6.19
N ILE A 88 -10.36 -6.96 -5.79
CA ILE A 88 -11.30 -6.29 -4.88
C ILE A 88 -12.66 -6.05 -5.56
N LYS A 89 -12.69 -5.73 -6.85
CA LYS A 89 -13.93 -5.54 -7.63
C LYS A 89 -14.73 -6.82 -7.81
N ALA A 90 -14.06 -7.97 -7.87
CA ALA A 90 -14.72 -9.27 -7.92
C ALA A 90 -15.48 -9.60 -6.62
N GLU A 91 -15.20 -8.85 -5.55
CA GLU A 91 -15.83 -9.00 -4.24
C GLU A 91 -16.88 -7.91 -4.01
N GLU A 92 -17.98 -8.24 -3.33
CA GLU A 92 -19.00 -7.26 -2.94
C GLU A 92 -18.55 -6.44 -1.71
N ILE A 93 -17.50 -5.63 -1.89
CA ILE A 93 -16.97 -4.80 -0.82
C ILE A 93 -17.89 -3.62 -0.51
N ARG A 94 -18.01 -3.30 0.79
CA ARG A 94 -18.79 -2.17 1.31
C ARG A 94 -17.92 -1.06 1.87
N GLY A 95 -16.59 -1.25 1.89
CA GLY A 95 -15.65 -0.25 2.37
C GLY A 95 -14.20 -0.63 2.06
N ILE A 96 -13.30 0.37 2.16
CA ILE A 96 -11.87 0.20 2.00
C ILE A 96 -11.10 0.97 3.08
N VAL A 97 -10.10 0.34 3.67
CA VAL A 97 -9.25 0.91 4.72
C VAL A 97 -7.81 0.96 4.24
N PHE A 98 -7.31 2.19 4.14
CA PHE A 98 -5.97 2.51 3.65
C PHE A 98 -5.01 2.80 4.80
N LYS A 99 -3.78 2.28 4.73
CA LYS A 99 -2.73 2.65 5.68
C LYS A 99 -2.21 4.07 5.42
N SER A 100 -2.48 4.98 6.35
CA SER A 100 -1.97 6.35 6.34
C SER A 100 -0.44 6.43 6.22
N LYS A 101 0.05 7.43 5.49
CA LYS A 101 1.48 7.74 5.24
C LYS A 101 2.27 6.69 4.43
N SER A 102 1.63 5.66 3.89
CA SER A 102 2.31 4.79 2.90
C SER A 102 2.48 5.56 1.57
N PRO A 103 3.60 5.41 0.86
CA PRO A 103 3.80 6.01 -0.46
C PRO A 103 2.80 5.48 -1.51
N THR A 104 2.08 4.39 -1.21
CA THR A 104 1.25 3.67 -2.19
C THR A 104 -0.19 3.52 -1.73
N CYS A 105 -0.42 3.30 -0.43
CA CYS A 105 -1.75 3.27 0.17
C CYS A 105 -2.14 4.57 0.88
N GLY A 106 -1.24 5.55 1.00
CA GLY A 106 -1.48 6.78 1.75
C GLY A 106 -2.34 7.79 1.00
N LEU A 107 -3.62 7.48 0.79
CA LEU A 107 -4.57 8.42 0.18
C LEU A 107 -4.47 9.80 0.87
N LYS A 108 -4.02 10.82 0.13
CA LYS A 108 -3.80 12.21 0.59
C LYS A 108 -2.83 12.39 1.79
N SER A 109 -2.05 11.37 2.15
CA SER A 109 -1.13 11.43 3.30
C SER A 109 0.30 11.02 2.97
N SER A 110 0.56 10.64 1.73
CA SER A 110 1.91 10.33 1.25
C SER A 110 2.71 11.60 1.01
N ARG A 111 3.94 11.64 1.52
CA ARG A 111 4.89 12.72 1.23
C ARG A 111 5.43 12.57 -0.18
N VAL A 112 5.34 13.65 -0.94
CA VAL A 112 5.99 13.78 -2.26
C VAL A 112 7.20 14.67 -2.04
N TYR A 113 8.37 14.15 -2.37
CA TYR A 113 9.64 14.86 -2.25
C TYR A 113 9.97 15.55 -3.58
N LEU A 114 10.69 16.66 -3.53
CA LEU A 114 11.35 17.24 -4.68
C LEU A 114 12.64 16.46 -5.01
N PRO A 115 13.23 16.63 -6.20
CA PRO A 115 14.45 15.90 -6.59
C PRO A 115 15.63 16.18 -5.67
N ASN A 116 15.63 17.34 -5.00
CA ASN A 116 16.61 17.76 -4.00
C ASN A 116 16.36 17.18 -2.58
N GLY A 117 15.32 16.36 -2.40
CA GLY A 117 15.04 15.66 -1.14
C GLY A 117 14.20 16.44 -0.12
N PHE A 118 13.68 17.63 -0.46
CA PHE A 118 12.78 18.42 0.38
C PHE A 118 11.30 18.11 0.14
#